data_AF-A0A174ZGD5-F1
#
_entry.id   AF-A0A174ZGD5-F1
#
_cell.length_a   1.000
_cell.length_b   1.000
_cell.length_c   1.000
_cell.angle_alpha   90.00
_cell.angle_beta   90.00
_cell.angle_gamma   90.00
#
_symmetry.space_group_name_H-M   'P 1'
#
loop_
_entity.id
_entity.type
_entity.pdbx_description
1 polymer ?
#
loop_
_entity_poly.entity_id
_entity_poly.type
_entity_poly.pdbx_seq_one_letter_code
_entity_poly.pdbx_strand_id
1 'polypeptide(L)'
;MALIKINDTALIESSVTIGEKINQLNDMKSRLNSIAAAISDSWQGTSSAAYANVLHDFDIRTSEMMEILEAFKEYIEKSTTDFKEIDRKSANRIRNSF
;
A
#
# COMPACT_ATOMS: atom_id res chain seq x y z
N MET A 1 -4.73 -35.64 -8.92
CA MET A 1 -5.42 -34.34 -8.90
C MET A 1 -4.41 -33.32 -8.38
N ALA A 2 -3.98 -32.36 -9.21
CA ALA A 2 -2.99 -31.37 -8.75
C ALA A 2 -3.69 -30.38 -7.81
N LEU A 3 -3.42 -30.51 -6.52
CA LEU A 3 -3.78 -29.50 -5.52
C LEU A 3 -2.88 -28.29 -5.75
N ILE A 4 -3.31 -27.33 -6.57
CA ILE A 4 -2.71 -26.00 -6.55
C ILE A 4 -3.06 -25.42 -5.19
N LYS A 5 -2.14 -25.57 -4.23
CA LYS A 5 -2.30 -25.02 -2.88
C LYS A 5 -1.98 -23.53 -2.95
N ILE A 6 -3.00 -22.72 -3.22
CA ILE A 6 -2.89 -21.28 -3.07
C ILE A 6 -2.66 -20.99 -1.60
N ASN A 7 -1.58 -20.25 -1.29
CA ASN A 7 -1.31 -19.76 0.05
C ASN A 7 -2.05 -18.44 0.25
N ASP A 8 -3.37 -18.51 0.40
CA ASP A 8 -4.23 -17.35 0.61
C ASP A 8 -3.91 -16.63 1.92
N THR A 9 -3.48 -17.35 2.95
CA THR A 9 -2.97 -16.77 4.20
C THR A 9 -1.82 -15.80 3.94
N ALA A 10 -0.78 -16.22 3.22
CA ALA A 10 0.36 -15.35 2.95
C ALA A 10 -0.01 -14.13 2.09
N LEU A 11 -0.97 -14.27 1.17
CA LEU A 11 -1.48 -13.14 0.38
C LEU A 11 -2.25 -12.14 1.26
N ILE A 12 -3.09 -12.63 2.17
CA ILE A 12 -3.82 -11.78 3.13
C ILE A 12 -2.84 -11.04 4.04
N GLU A 13 -1.89 -11.76 4.64
CA GLU A 13 -0.85 -11.17 5.49
C GLU A 13 -0.02 -10.11 4.75
N SER A 14 0.29 -10.36 3.46
CA SER A 14 0.97 -9.39 2.61
C SER A 14 0.14 -8.13 2.37
N SER A 15 -1.16 -8.27 2.08
CA SER A 15 -2.07 -7.11 1.95
C SER A 15 -2.13 -6.29 3.24
N VAL A 16 -2.28 -6.96 4.40
CA VAL A 16 -2.29 -6.30 5.71
C VAL A 16 -0.99 -5.54 5.95
N THR A 17 0.16 -6.18 5.70
CA THR A 17 1.48 -5.57 5.87
C THR A 17 1.64 -4.33 4.98
N ILE A 18 1.17 -4.38 3.73
CA ILE A 18 1.19 -3.22 2.83
C ILE A 18 0.31 -2.10 3.39
N GLY A 19 -0.90 -2.41 3.86
CA GLY A 19 -1.77 -1.43 4.50
C GLY A 19 -1.15 -0.76 5.72
N GLU A 20 -0.45 -1.52 6.57
CA GLU A 20 0.31 -0.97 7.70
C GLU A 20 1.44 -0.04 7.25
N LYS A 21 2.15 -0.39 6.17
CA LYS A 21 3.22 0.46 5.62
C LYS A 21 2.69 1.75 5.01
N ILE A 22 1.54 1.71 4.34
CA ILE A 22 0.85 2.92 3.86
C ILE A 22 0.50 3.84 5.04
N ASN A 23 -0.04 3.29 6.13
CA ASN A 23 -0.35 4.08 7.33
C ASN A 23 0.91 4.71 7.96
N GLN A 24 2.01 3.96 8.03
CA GLN A 24 3.30 4.47 8.52
C GLN A 24 3.84 5.61 7.64
N LEU A 25 3.77 5.46 6.31
CA LEU A 25 4.17 6.51 5.37
C LEU A 25 3.31 7.77 5.53
N ASN A 26 2.00 7.60 5.72
CA ASN A 26 1.09 8.72 5.93
C ASN A 26 1.40 9.49 7.23
N ASP A 27 1.69 8.79 8.34
CA ASP A 27 2.11 9.42 9.59
C ASP A 27 3.43 10.20 9.41
N MET A 28 4.42 9.59 8.76
CA MET A 28 5.70 10.23 8.48
C MET A 28 5.54 11.48 7.61
N LYS A 29 4.68 11.42 6.58
CA LYS A 29 4.34 12.55 5.72
C LYS A 29 3.68 13.68 6.51
N SER A 30 2.71 13.37 7.37
CA SER A 30 2.05 14.38 8.24
C SER A 30 3.05 15.09 9.16
N ARG A 31 3.97 14.34 9.76
CA ARG A 31 5.04 14.87 10.61
C ARG A 31 6.02 15.74 9.81
N LEU A 32 6.38 15.32 8.60
CA LEU A 32 7.25 16.09 7.71
C LEU A 32 6.61 17.45 7.38
N ASN A 33 5.33 17.46 7.01
CA ASN A 33 4.61 18.68 6.67
C ASN A 33 4.49 19.64 7.88
N SER A 34 4.29 19.09 9.09
CA SER A 34 4.30 19.89 10.32
C SER A 34 5.67 20.55 10.58
N ILE A 35 6.76 19.81 10.38
CA ILE A 35 8.13 20.34 10.52
C ILE A 35 8.42 21.38 9.42
N ALA A 36 8.00 21.12 8.18
CA ALA A 36 8.16 22.04 7.06
C ALA A 36 7.52 23.40 7.35
N ALA A 37 6.28 23.40 7.85
CA ALA A 37 5.56 24.60 8.24
C ALA A 37 6.30 25.37 9.34
N ALA A 38 6.69 24.70 10.42
CA ALA A 38 7.41 25.35 11.53
C ALA A 38 8.75 25.98 11.10
N ILE A 39 9.46 25.34 10.17
CA ILE A 39 10.70 25.88 9.60
C ILE A 39 10.41 27.09 8.72
N SER A 40 9.39 27.02 7.86
CA SER A 40 9.00 28.14 7.00
C SER A 40 8.60 29.38 7.82
N ASP A 41 7.95 29.18 8.97
CA ASP A 41 7.49 30.27 9.84
C ASP A 41 8.65 30.94 10.59
N SER A 42 9.70 30.18 10.94
CA SER A 42 10.83 30.65 11.77
C SER A 42 12.08 31.04 10.97
N TRP A 43 12.23 30.56 9.74
CA TRP A 43 13.41 30.75 8.91
C TRP A 43 13.04 31.30 7.53
N GLN A 44 13.44 32.54 7.26
CA GLN A 44 13.19 33.23 5.99
C GLN A 44 14.46 33.38 5.14
N GLY A 45 14.30 33.43 3.82
CA GLY A 45 15.37 33.65 2.85
C GLY A 45 15.49 32.55 1.80
N THR A 46 16.46 32.70 0.89
CA THR A 46 16.63 31.79 -0.26
C THR A 46 16.95 30.35 0.17
N SER A 47 17.71 30.17 1.25
CA SER A 47 18.05 28.84 1.77
C SER A 47 16.84 28.11 2.37
N SER A 48 15.95 28.82 3.06
CA SER A 48 14.75 28.18 3.62
C SER A 48 13.74 27.83 2.54
N ALA A 49 13.61 28.67 1.50
CA ALA A 49 12.83 28.35 0.31
C ALA A 49 13.35 27.10 -0.42
N ALA A 50 14.67 26.95 -0.57
CA ALA A 50 15.26 25.76 -1.18
C ALA A 50 14.98 24.49 -0.34
N TYR A 51 15.05 24.60 0.99
CA TYR A 51 14.73 23.49 1.88
C TYR A 51 13.24 23.12 1.84
N ALA A 52 12.35 24.11 1.82
CA ALA A 52 10.90 23.88 1.67
C ALA A 52 10.56 23.14 0.37
N ASN A 53 11.23 23.47 -0.74
CA ASN A 53 11.07 22.76 -2.01
C ASN A 53 11.47 21.29 -1.90
N VAL A 54 12.59 20.98 -1.23
CA VAL A 54 13.00 19.58 -0.99
C VAL A 54 11.95 18.83 -0.17
N LEU A 55 11.40 19.45 0.87
CA LEU A 55 10.34 18.84 1.67
C LEU A 55 9.06 18.62 0.86
N HIS A 56 8.71 19.55 -0.02
CA HIS A 56 7.58 19.39 -0.93
C HIS A 56 7.79 18.23 -1.90
N ASP A 57 9.00 18.09 -2.48
CA ASP A 57 9.34 16.96 -3.35
C ASP A 57 9.23 15.62 -2.61
N PHE A 58 9.62 15.56 -1.33
CA PHE A 58 9.42 14.38 -0.50
C PHE A 58 7.95 14.06 -0.28
N ASP A 59 7.10 15.07 -0.05
CA ASP A 59 5.65 14.90 0.10
C ASP A 59 5.01 14.32 -1.16
N ILE A 60 5.39 14.83 -2.34
CA ILE A 60 4.92 14.33 -3.64
C ILE A 60 5.33 12.88 -3.83
N ARG A 61 6.63 12.57 -3.72
CA ARG A 61 7.16 11.21 -3.92
C ARG A 61 6.58 10.19 -2.94
N THR A 62 6.33 10.61 -1.70
CA THR A 62 5.70 9.74 -0.70
C THR A 62 4.25 9.43 -1.08
N SER A 63 3.53 10.40 -1.63
CA SER A 63 2.16 10.20 -2.12
C SER A 63 2.13 9.23 -3.30
N GLU A 64 3.01 9.41 -4.28
CA GLU A 64 3.16 8.50 -5.42
C GLU A 64 3.47 7.06 -4.96
N MET A 65 4.37 6.90 -3.97
CA MET A 65 4.69 5.59 -3.41
C MET A 65 3.47 4.95 -2.71
N MET A 66 2.69 5.74 -1.97
CA MET A 66 1.47 5.25 -1.32
C MET A 66 0.44 4.78 -2.34
N GLU A 67 0.26 5.49 -3.46
CA GLU A 67 -0.63 5.08 -4.55
C GLU A 67 -0.20 3.74 -5.17
N ILE A 68 1.11 3.56 -5.41
CA ILE A 68 1.66 2.30 -5.92
C ILE A 68 1.41 1.15 -4.95
N LEU A 69 1.63 1.38 -3.65
CA LEU A 69 1.38 0.39 -2.61
C LEU A 69 -0.10 0.01 -2.52
N GLU A 70 -1.02 0.98 -2.63
CA GLU A 70 -2.46 0.70 -2.65
C GLU A 70 -2.83 -0.15 -3.87
N ALA A 71 -2.29 0.14 -5.06
CA ALA A 71 -2.52 -0.67 -6.24
C ALA A 71 -2.02 -2.12 -6.07
N PHE A 72 -0.87 -2.33 -5.45
CA PHE A 72 -0.38 -3.68 -5.13
C PHE A 72 -1.30 -4.40 -4.14
N LYS A 73 -1.74 -3.69 -3.10
CA LYS A 73 -2.68 -4.21 -2.09
C LYS A 73 -3.99 -4.67 -2.75
N GLU A 74 -4.61 -3.81 -3.55
CA GLU A 74 -5.85 -4.11 -4.29
C GLU A 74 -5.68 -5.34 -5.21
N TYR A 75 -4.55 -5.42 -5.92
CA TYR A 75 -4.26 -6.56 -6.78
C TYR A 75 -4.15 -7.88 -6.00
N ILE A 76 -3.48 -7.86 -4.85
CA ILE A 76 -3.34 -9.04 -3.98
C ILE A 76 -4.71 -9.46 -3.42
N GLU A 77 -5.53 -8.51 -2.97
CA GLU A 77 -6.87 -8.78 -2.44
C GLU A 77 -7.80 -9.38 -3.51
N LYS A 78 -7.77 -8.81 -4.72
CA LYS A 78 -8.52 -9.32 -5.87
C LYS A 78 -8.06 -10.73 -6.25
N SER A 79 -6.76 -10.94 -6.41
CA SER A 79 -6.20 -12.24 -6.75
C SER A 79 -6.57 -13.31 -5.73
N THR A 80 -6.52 -12.98 -4.44
CA THR A 80 -6.93 -13.88 -3.35
C THR A 80 -8.40 -14.27 -3.46
N THR A 81 -9.27 -13.31 -3.79
CA THR A 81 -10.71 -13.54 -3.99
C THR A 81 -10.98 -14.45 -5.18
N ASP A 82 -10.34 -14.16 -6.32
CA ASP A 82 -10.49 -14.94 -7.56
C ASP A 82 -10.05 -16.39 -7.35
N PHE A 83 -8.91 -16.59 -6.66
CA PHE A 83 -8.42 -17.91 -6.30
C PHE A 83 -9.39 -18.71 -5.43
N LYS A 84 -9.96 -18.09 -4.39
CA LYS A 84 -10.97 -18.72 -3.52
C LYS A 84 -12.22 -19.09 -4.31
N GLU A 85 -12.64 -18.26 -5.25
CA GLU A 85 -13.82 -18.54 -6.06
C GLU A 85 -13.60 -19.70 -7.03
N ILE A 86 -12.44 -19.75 -7.69
CA ILE A 86 -12.06 -20.84 -8.60
C ILE A 86 -12.00 -22.16 -7.84
N ASP A 87 -11.38 -22.18 -6.66
CA ASP A 87 -11.29 -23.39 -5.82
C ASP A 87 -12.70 -23.89 -5.42
N ARG A 88 -13.56 -22.98 -4.93
CA ARG A 88 -14.95 -23.30 -4.58
C ARG A 88 -15.74 -23.85 -5.77
N LYS A 89 -15.64 -23.21 -6.95
CA LYS A 89 -16.31 -23.65 -8.18
C LYS A 89 -15.83 -25.04 -8.61
N SER A 90 -14.53 -25.28 -8.53
CA SER A 90 -13.91 -26.57 -8.88
C SER A 90 -14.35 -27.68 -7.92
N ALA A 91 -14.33 -27.43 -6.62
CA ALA A 91 -14.81 -28.37 -5.60
C ALA A 91 -16.29 -28.74 -5.81
N ASN A 92 -17.15 -27.76 -6.08
CA ASN A 92 -18.57 -28.00 -6.36
C ASN A 92 -18.78 -28.85 -7.62
N ARG A 93 -18.02 -28.59 -8.69
CA ARG A 93 -18.09 -29.41 -9.92
C ARG A 93 -17.72 -30.85 -9.64
N ILE A 94 -16.61 -31.09 -8.94
CA ILE A 94 -16.16 -32.44 -8.58
C ILE A 94 -17.22 -33.15 -7.74
N ARG A 95 -17.78 -32.48 -6.73
CA ARG A 95 -18.82 -33.04 -5.87
C ARG A 95 -20.08 -33.45 -6.63
N ASN A 96 -20.46 -32.67 -7.64
CA ASN A 96 -21.66 -32.93 -8.44
C ASN A 96 -21.38 -33.81 -9.69
N SER A 97 -20.17 -34.36 -9.84
CA SER A 97 -19.78 -35.23 -10.95
C SER A 97 -19.95 -36.73 -10.66
N PHE A 98 -20.43 -37.07 -9.46
CA PHE A 98 -20.76 -38.42 -8.98
C PHE A 98 -22.20 -38.44 -8.48
#